data_AF-A0A235IYB6-F1
#
_entry.id   AF-A0A235IYB6-F1
#
_cell.length_a   1.000
_cell.length_b   1.000
_cell.length_c   1.000
_cell.angle_alpha   90.00
_cell.angle_beta   90.00
_cell.angle_gamma   90.00
#
_symmetry.space_group_name_H-M   'P 1'
#
loop_
_entity.id
_entity.type
_entity.pdbx_description
1 polymer ?
#
loop_
_entity_poly.entity_id
_entity_poly.type
_entity_poly.pdbx_seq_one_letter_code
_entity_poly.pdbx_strand_id
1 'polypeptide(L)' 'MKIQTIHSAKGLQYRAVILMWADHLPRQFDDSNEAEERSLMYVGTTRPEDFLAISASGYSTFISEIENSKKADFA' A
#
# COMPACT_ATOMS: atom_id res chain seq x y z
N MET A 1 13.09 -13.98 1.94
CA MET A 1 11.77 -13.42 1.63
C MET A 1 10.96 -13.40 2.92
N LYS A 2 10.41 -12.25 3.34
CA LYS A 2 9.66 -12.09 4.60
C LYS A 2 8.23 -11.64 4.26
N ILE A 3 7.22 -12.31 4.83
CA ILE A 3 5.81 -11.96 4.66
C ILE A 3 5.30 -11.47 6.00
N GLN A 4 4.68 -10.29 6.03
CA GLN A 4 4.14 -9.67 7.23
C GLN A 4 3.05 -8.66 6.86
N THR A 5 2.25 -8.24 7.84
CA THR A 5 1.26 -7.18 7.64
C THR A 5 1.93 -5.82 7.53
N ILE A 6 1.23 -4.84 6.93
CA ILE A 6 1.69 -3.45 6.85
C ILE A 6 1.96 -2.87 8.25
N HIS A 7 1.09 -3.19 9.22
CA HIS A 7 1.25 -2.81 10.62
C HIS A 7 2.58 -3.27 11.21
N SER A 8 2.94 -4.54 11.00
CA SER A 8 4.19 -5.11 11.49
C SER A 8 5.43 -4.61 10.74
N ALA A 9 5.25 -3.99 9.57
CA ALA A 9 6.35 -3.41 8.79
C ALA A 9 6.77 -2.02 9.28
N LYS A 10 6.02 -1.40 10.20
CA LYS A 10 6.35 -0.09 10.74
C LYS A 10 7.75 -0.08 11.38
N GLY A 11 8.58 0.88 10.98
CA GLY A 11 9.96 1.01 11.47
C GLY A 11 10.98 0.07 10.81
N LEU A 12 10.54 -0.79 9.89
CA LEU A 12 11.42 -1.62 9.07
C LEU A 12 11.61 -0.96 7.70
N GLN A 13 12.71 -1.27 7.04
CA GLN A 13 13.00 -0.89 5.65
C GLN A 13 13.49 -2.13 4.89
N TYR A 14 13.20 -2.18 3.60
CA TYR A 14 13.59 -3.28 2.73
C TYR A 14 14.02 -2.74 1.38
N ARG A 15 15.01 -3.37 0.76
CA ARG A 15 15.43 -3.02 -0.60
C ARG A 15 14.27 -3.03 -1.60
N ALA A 16 13.44 -4.07 -1.55
CA ALA A 16 12.27 -4.23 -2.40
C ALA A 16 11.05 -4.67 -1.58
N VAL A 17 9.87 -4.11 -1.89
CA VAL A 17 8.59 -4.44 -1.24
C VAL A 17 7.55 -4.72 -2.31
N ILE A 18 6.81 -5.82 -2.12
CA ILE A 18 5.60 -6.13 -2.89
C ILE A 18 4.41 -5.89 -1.97
N LEU A 19 3.64 -4.84 -2.22
CA LEU A 19 2.41 -4.53 -1.53
C LEU A 19 1.26 -5.23 -2.23
N MET A 20 0.80 -6.34 -1.64
CA MET A 20 -0.23 -7.19 -2.23
C MET A 20 -1.64 -6.71 -1.87
N TRP A 21 -2.55 -6.77 -2.84
CA TRP A 21 -3.98 -6.43 -2.66
C TRP A 21 -4.20 -5.06 -2.02
N ALA A 22 -3.49 -4.05 -2.54
CA ALA A 22 -3.58 -2.69 -2.03
C ALA A 22 -4.96 -2.04 -2.28
N ASP A 23 -5.78 -2.61 -3.17
CA ASP A 23 -7.18 -2.27 -3.37
C ASP A 23 -8.09 -2.57 -2.15
N HIS A 24 -7.63 -3.38 -1.20
CA HIS A 24 -8.33 -3.58 0.07
C HIS A 24 -8.19 -2.39 1.04
N LEU A 25 -7.40 -1.38 0.72
CA LEU A 25 -7.30 -0.13 1.47
C LEU A 25 -8.06 1.00 0.74
N PRO A 26 -8.93 1.76 1.43
CA PRO A 26 -9.33 1.58 2.83
C PRO A 26 -10.21 0.33 3.02
N ARG A 27 -10.08 -0.32 4.19
CA ARG A 27 -10.94 -1.45 4.54
C ARG A 27 -12.42 -1.03 4.60
N GLN A 28 -13.32 -1.88 4.12
CA GLN A 28 -14.77 -1.61 4.09
C GLN A 28 -15.51 -2.10 5.34
N PHE A 29 -14.93 -1.93 6.53
CA PHE A 29 -15.59 -2.27 7.81
C PHE A 29 -16.18 -1.01 8.47
N ASP A 30 -17.25 -1.18 9.26
CA ASP A 30 -17.97 -0.06 9.89
C ASP A 30 -17.11 0.77 10.87
N ASP A 31 -16.03 0.21 11.39
CA ASP A 31 -15.07 0.87 12.28
C ASP A 31 -13.87 1.49 11.55
N SER A 32 -13.84 1.44 10.22
CA SER A 32 -12.72 1.93 9.44
C SER A 32 -12.61 3.46 9.49
N ASN A 33 -11.43 3.94 9.85
CA ASN A 33 -11.07 5.35 9.78
C ASN A 33 -10.18 5.57 8.55
N GLU A 34 -10.68 6.28 7.54
CA GLU A 34 -9.94 6.53 6.29
C GLU A 34 -8.56 7.14 6.55
N ALA A 35 -8.41 8.02 7.55
CA ALA A 35 -7.13 8.64 7.86
C ALA A 35 -6.10 7.62 8.40
N GLU A 36 -6.55 6.62 9.15
CA GLU A 36 -5.70 5.54 9.64
C GLU A 36 -5.32 4.59 8.51
N GLU A 37 -6.27 4.23 7.66
CA GLU A 37 -6.04 3.39 6.47
C GLU A 37 -5.08 4.08 5.48
N ARG A 38 -5.20 5.40 5.32
CA ARG A 38 -4.27 6.22 4.53
C ARG A 38 -2.88 6.24 5.14
N SER A 39 -2.79 6.29 6.47
CA SER A 39 -1.52 6.17 7.19
C SER A 39 -0.89 4.79 7.00
N LEU A 40 -1.68 3.71 6.93
CA LEU A 40 -1.19 2.37 6.60
C LEU A 40 -0.67 2.30 5.18
N MET A 41 -1.41 2.84 4.20
CA MET A 41 -0.96 2.90 2.81
C MET A 41 0.39 3.65 2.72
N TYR A 42 0.51 4.80 3.39
CA TYR A 42 1.75 5.56 3.48
C TYR A 42 2.90 4.75 4.10
N VAL A 43 2.65 3.98 5.16
CA VAL A 43 3.66 3.09 5.74
C VAL A 43 4.12 2.11 4.67
N GLY A 44 3.20 1.40 4.01
CA GLY A 44 3.51 0.41 2.96
C GLY A 44 4.35 0.97 1.82
N THR A 45 3.99 2.15 1.30
CA THR A 45 4.67 2.79 0.17
C THR A 45 6.03 3.41 0.53
N THR A 46 6.31 3.63 1.83
CA THR A 46 7.59 4.20 2.32
C THR A 46 8.53 3.17 2.97
N ARG A 47 8.16 1.89 2.97
CA ARG A 47 9.06 0.80 3.41
C ARG A 47 10.16 0.44 2.39
N PRO A 48 9.90 0.45 1.06
CA PRO A 48 10.94 0.11 0.10
C PRO A 48 11.99 1.21 -0.07
N GLU A 49 13.24 0.80 -0.22
CA GLU A 49 14.38 1.69 -0.51
C GLU A 49 14.59 1.88 -2.02
N ASP A 50 14.55 0.79 -2.79
CA ASP A 50 14.81 0.82 -4.23
C ASP A 50 13.54 0.55 -5.06
N PHE A 51 12.78 -0.51 -4.72
CA PHE A 51 11.70 -1.01 -5.57
C PHE A 51 10.39 -1.23 -4.80
N LEU A 52 9.30 -0.69 -5.34
CA LEU A 52 7.95 -0.92 -4.86
C LEU A 52 7.11 -1.53 -6.00
N ALA A 53 6.56 -2.71 -5.77
CA ALA A 53 5.50 -3.27 -6.62
C ALA A 53 4.19 -3.23 -5.85
N ILE A 54 3.13 -2.69 -6.45
CA ILE A 54 1.79 -2.65 -5.87
C ILE A 54 0.91 -3.55 -6.73
N SER A 55 0.25 -4.54 -6.12
CA SER A 55 -0.77 -5.32 -6.79
C SER A 55 -2.16 -4.91 -6.31
N ALA A 56 -3.07 -4.76 -7.26
CA ALA A 56 -4.47 -4.48 -7.03
C ALA A 56 -5.32 -5.39 -7.92
N SER A 57 -6.41 -5.95 -7.39
CA SER A 57 -7.34 -6.78 -8.18
C SER A 57 -8.67 -6.09 -8.49
N GLY A 58 -9.04 -5.09 -7.69
CA GLY A 58 -10.22 -4.27 -7.84
C GLY A 58 -9.91 -2.78 -7.73
N TYR A 59 -10.95 -2.02 -7.44
CA TYR A 59 -10.90 -0.56 -7.35
C TYR A 59 -10.82 -0.10 -5.90
N SER A 60 -9.95 0.87 -5.63
CA SER A 60 -10.00 1.65 -4.38
C SER A 60 -9.59 3.09 -4.64
N THR A 61 -10.11 4.01 -3.81
CA THR A 61 -9.75 5.44 -3.90
C THR A 61 -8.23 5.64 -3.85
N PHE A 62 -7.52 4.86 -3.02
CA PHE A 62 -6.07 4.99 -2.88
C PHE A 62 -5.32 4.50 -4.13
N ILE A 63 -5.78 3.41 -4.76
CA ILE A 63 -5.21 2.94 -6.02
C ILE A 63 -5.43 3.96 -7.12
N SER A 64 -6.63 4.52 -7.23
CA SER A 64 -6.93 5.56 -8.23
C SER A 64 -6.12 6.82 -8.02
N GLU A 65 -5.84 7.24 -6.78
CA GLU A 65 -4.92 8.35 -6.50
C GLU A 65 -3.49 8.04 -6.99
N ILE A 66 -3.01 6.80 -6.80
CA ILE A 66 -1.68 6.37 -7.26
C ILE A 66 -1.63 6.33 -8.80
N GLU A 67 -2.66 5.80 -9.45
CA GLU A 67 -2.81 5.80 -10.91
C GLU A 67 -2.78 7.23 -11.48
N ASN A 68 -3.56 8.12 -10.87
CA ASN A 68 -3.63 9.52 -11.31
C ASN A 68 -2.34 10.31 -11.02
N SER A 69 -1.48 9.84 -10.12
CA SER A 69 -0.22 10.51 -9.78
C SER A 69 0.79 10.50 -10.93
N LYS A 70 0.65 9.59 -11.91
CA LYS A 70 1.59 9.36 -13.02
C LYS A 70 3.03 9.05 -12.56
N LYS A 71 3.20 8.60 -11.32
CA LYS A 71 4.51 8.20 -10.74
C LYS A 71 4.71 6.69 -10.68
N ALA A 72 3.67 5.92 -10.97
CA ALA A 72 3.71 4.47 -11.01
C ALA A 72 3.69 4.00 -12.47
N ASP A 73 4.55 3.05 -12.78
CA ASP A 73 4.52 2.32 -14.05
C ASP A 73 3.50 1.18 -13.91
N PHE A 74 2.46 1.19 -14.75
CA PHE A 74 1.45 0.15 -14.79
C PHE A 74 1.82 -0.89 -15.85
N ALA A 75 1.79 -2.16 -15.46
CA ALA A 75 1.94 -3.30 -16.35
C ALA A 75 0.59 -3.83 -16.82
#